data_AF-A0AAW2K1W7-F1
#
_entry.id   AF-A0AAW2K1W7-F1
#
_cell.length_a   1.000
_cell.length_b   1.000
_cell.length_c   1.000
_cell.angle_alpha   90.00
_cell.angle_beta   90.00
_cell.angle_gamma   90.00
#
_symmetry.space_group_name_H-M   'P 1'
#
loop_
_entity.id
_entity.type
_entity.pdbx_description
1 polymer ?
#
loop_
_entity_poly.entity_id
_entity_poly.type
_entity_poly.pdbx_seq_one_letter_code
_entity_poly.pdbx_strand_id
1 'polypeptide(L)'
;MAEPISVTILIAPKIDLTDLPDKFLNPRTAEIAQWTERDQIGQGAILSALSNMLFDVYCSNSYIAKSIWDESDRKYNTEEQGLEKYSIFKFMRYQVVEDRSVANQTHEIINLEHAFADAEMKLLEKYLAMSIVEKFSKS
;
A
#
# COMPACT_ATOMS: atom_id res chain seq x y z
N MET A 1 -40.96 -2.88 22.61
CA MET A 1 -39.82 -2.99 23.54
C MET A 1 -38.91 -4.04 22.96
N ALA A 2 -37.77 -3.63 22.39
CA ALA A 2 -36.81 -4.53 21.75
C ALA A 2 -35.64 -4.73 22.71
N GLU A 3 -35.38 -5.98 23.10
CA GLU A 3 -34.17 -6.32 23.85
C GLU A 3 -32.97 -6.39 22.88
N PRO A 4 -31.79 -5.88 23.29
CA PRO A 4 -30.61 -5.93 22.44
C PRO A 4 -29.99 -7.34 22.48
N ILE A 5 -29.70 -7.90 21.31
CA ILE A 5 -28.94 -9.14 21.18
C ILE A 5 -27.50 -8.85 21.66
N SER A 6 -27.15 -9.43 22.80
CA SER A 6 -25.79 -9.40 23.35
C SER A 6 -24.86 -10.22 22.44
N VAL A 7 -24.09 -9.55 21.58
CA VAL A 7 -23.02 -10.20 20.80
C VAL A 7 -21.81 -10.36 21.72
N THR A 8 -21.77 -11.45 22.47
CA THR A 8 -20.55 -11.87 23.14
C THR A 8 -19.58 -12.39 22.09
N ILE A 9 -18.63 -11.54 21.70
CA ILE A 9 -17.45 -11.95 20.91
C ILE A 9 -16.64 -12.86 21.83
N LEU A 10 -16.77 -14.18 21.63
CA LEU A 10 -15.89 -15.15 22.25
C LEU A 10 -14.52 -14.99 21.60
N ILE A 11 -13.59 -14.31 22.28
CA ILE A 11 -12.17 -14.38 21.94
C ILE A 11 -11.77 -15.84 22.20
N ALA A 12 -11.79 -16.66 21.14
CA ALA A 12 -11.30 -18.02 21.23
C ALA A 12 -9.81 -17.96 21.57
N PRO A 13 -9.33 -18.73 22.56
CA PRO A 13 -7.90 -18.85 22.81
C PRO A 13 -7.23 -19.38 21.55
N LYS A 14 -6.01 -18.91 21.30
CA LYS A 14 -5.15 -19.37 20.19
C LYS A 14 -4.97 -20.88 20.35
N ILE A 15 -5.76 -21.67 19.64
CA ILE A 15 -5.63 -23.13 19.65
C ILE A 15 -4.31 -23.42 18.93
N ASP A 16 -3.31 -23.88 19.69
CA ASP A 16 -2.13 -24.51 19.11
C ASP A 16 -2.57 -25.85 18.51
N LEU A 17 -2.58 -25.90 17.18
CA LEU A 17 -3.08 -27.03 16.41
C LEU A 17 -2.14 -28.24 16.47
N THR A 18 -0.96 -28.11 17.07
CA THR A 18 0.05 -29.18 17.15
C THR A 18 -0.26 -30.26 18.19
N ASP A 19 -1.17 -30.01 19.14
CA ASP A 19 -1.51 -30.92 20.25
C ASP A 19 -2.86 -31.66 20.08
N LEU A 20 -3.56 -31.50 18.94
CA LEU A 20 -4.85 -32.15 18.72
C LEU A 20 -4.71 -33.53 18.06
N PRO A 21 -5.39 -34.58 18.58
CA PRO A 21 -5.38 -35.90 17.95
C PRO A 21 -5.93 -35.83 16.52
N ASP A 22 -5.29 -36.51 15.57
CA ASP A 22 -5.65 -36.58 14.12
C ASP A 22 -7.16 -36.79 13.85
N LYS A 23 -7.86 -37.44 14.78
CA LYS A 23 -9.31 -37.70 14.70
C LYS A 23 -10.19 -36.45 14.83
N PHE A 24 -9.64 -35.32 15.26
CA PHE A 24 -10.35 -34.03 15.37
C PHE A 24 -9.98 -33.03 14.28
N LEU A 25 -9.03 -33.38 13.40
CA LEU A 25 -8.68 -32.56 12.25
C LEU A 25 -9.75 -32.74 11.17
N ASN A 26 -10.91 -32.11 11.40
CA ASN A 26 -11.91 -32.01 10.36
C ASN A 26 -11.28 -31.22 9.18
N PRO A 27 -11.61 -31.55 7.92
CA PRO A 27 -11.00 -30.90 6.75
C PRO A 27 -11.18 -29.37 6.75
N ARG A 28 -12.21 -28.86 7.42
CA ARG A 28 -12.45 -27.43 7.62
C ARG A 28 -11.42 -26.79 8.56
N THR A 29 -10.93 -27.47 9.59
CA THR A 29 -9.89 -26.96 10.50
C THR A 29 -8.55 -26.84 9.77
N ALA A 30 -8.20 -27.83 8.92
CA ALA A 30 -6.99 -27.78 8.10
C ALA A 30 -7.06 -26.66 7.05
N GLU A 31 -8.24 -26.45 6.45
CA GLU A 31 -8.49 -25.36 5.50
C GLU A 31 -8.36 -23.97 6.17
N ILE A 32 -8.92 -23.81 7.38
CA ILE A 32 -8.77 -22.58 8.16
C ILE A 32 -7.30 -22.32 8.49
N ALA A 33 -6.56 -23.34 8.94
CA ALA A 33 -5.13 -23.20 9.27
C ALA A 33 -4.30 -22.76 8.05
N GLN A 34 -4.55 -23.38 6.89
CA GLN A 34 -3.88 -22.99 5.65
C GLN A 34 -4.24 -21.56 5.22
N TRP A 35 -5.50 -21.15 5.38
CA TRP A 35 -5.91 -19.79 5.09
C TRP A 35 -5.22 -18.78 6.03
N THR A 36 -5.16 -19.08 7.33
CA THR A 36 -4.48 -18.23 8.33
C THR A 36 -2.98 -18.10 8.03
N GLU A 37 -2.31 -19.18 7.65
CA GLU A 37 -0.90 -19.12 7.26
C GLU A 37 -0.69 -18.21 6.04
N ARG A 38 -1.52 -18.35 5.00
CA ARG A 38 -1.46 -17.49 3.82
C ARG A 38 -1.76 -16.03 4.15
N ASP A 39 -2.72 -15.77 5.03
CA ASP A 39 -3.06 -14.42 5.48
C ASP A 39 -1.89 -13.78 6.25
N GLN A 40 -1.21 -14.53 7.13
CA GLN A 40 -0.02 -14.05 7.84
C GLN A 40 1.14 -13.73 6.90
N ILE A 41 1.38 -14.57 5.89
CA ILE A 41 2.39 -14.30 4.85
C ILE A 41 2.05 -13.03 4.08
N GLY A 42 0.78 -12.89 3.66
CA GLY A 42 0.29 -11.69 2.97
C GLY A 42 0.42 -10.44 3.82
N GLN A 43 0.07 -10.52 5.11
CA GLN A 43 0.21 -9.44 6.08
C GLN A 43 1.68 -9.00 6.20
N GLY A 44 2.60 -9.95 6.38
CA GLY A 44 4.03 -9.67 6.46
C GLY A 44 4.57 -8.98 5.20
N ALA A 45 4.15 -9.44 4.02
CA ALA A 45 4.54 -8.83 2.76
C ALA A 45 4.05 -7.37 2.64
N ILE A 46 2.77 -7.10 2.95
CA ILE A 46 2.22 -5.75 2.91
C ILE A 46 2.95 -4.85 3.92
N LEU A 47 3.07 -5.29 5.18
CA LEU A 47 3.73 -4.52 6.23
C LEU A 47 5.19 -4.18 5.88
N SER A 48 5.92 -5.10 5.24
CA SER A 48 7.30 -4.87 4.82
C SER A 48 7.46 -3.80 3.73
N ALA A 49 6.39 -3.51 2.98
CA ALA A 49 6.38 -2.48 1.95
C ALA A 49 5.95 -1.10 2.48
N LEU A 50 5.44 -1.01 3.70
CA LEU A 50 4.99 0.24 4.30
C LEU A 50 6.17 1.06 4.85
N SER A 51 5.99 2.38 4.90
CA SER A 51 6.90 3.25 5.66
C SER A 51 6.77 2.97 7.16
N ASN A 52 7.81 3.27 7.95
CA ASN A 52 7.81 3.03 9.41
C ASN A 52 6.57 3.61 10.11
N MET A 53 6.15 4.82 9.72
CA MET A 53 4.96 5.47 10.28
C MET A 53 3.67 4.68 10.01
N LEU A 54 3.52 4.13 8.80
CA LEU A 54 2.35 3.33 8.44
C LEU A 54 2.43 1.93 9.03
N PHE A 55 3.63 1.35 9.09
CA PHE A 55 3.87 0.10 9.79
C PHE A 55 3.39 0.20 11.25
N ASP A 56 3.77 1.24 11.99
CA ASP A 56 3.36 1.42 13.38
C ASP A 56 1.84 1.50 13.56
N VAL A 57 1.10 1.99 12.56
CA VAL A 57 -0.36 2.05 12.56
C VAL A 57 -0.99 0.67 12.29
N TYR A 58 -0.42 -0.09 11.35
CA TYR A 58 -1.03 -1.32 10.84
C TYR A 58 -0.44 -2.63 11.39
N CYS A 59 0.67 -2.59 12.14
CA CYS A 59 1.37 -3.78 12.65
C CYS A 59 0.61 -4.55 13.74
N SER A 60 -0.54 -4.04 14.20
CA SER A 60 -1.41 -4.77 15.13
C SER A 60 -1.84 -6.12 14.55
N ASN A 61 -1.69 -7.18 15.33
CA ASN A 61 -2.11 -8.55 15.00
C ASN A 61 -3.64 -8.70 14.78
N SER A 62 -4.41 -7.62 14.90
CA SER A 62 -5.86 -7.60 14.69
C SER A 62 -6.30 -7.47 13.24
N TYR A 63 -5.40 -7.09 12.32
CA TYR A 63 -5.74 -6.90 10.90
C TYR A 63 -5.37 -8.12 10.06
N ILE A 64 -6.32 -8.64 9.28
CA ILE A 64 -6.02 -9.57 8.20
C ILE A 64 -5.42 -8.82 7.00
N ALA A 65 -4.66 -9.50 6.14
CA ALA A 65 -3.95 -8.89 5.02
C ALA A 65 -4.88 -8.07 4.12
N LYS A 66 -6.07 -8.62 3.84
CA LYS A 66 -7.10 -7.94 3.03
C LYS A 66 -7.57 -6.64 3.66
N SER A 67 -7.73 -6.57 4.98
CA SER A 67 -8.18 -5.34 5.64
C SER A 67 -7.12 -4.24 5.59
N ILE A 68 -5.83 -4.60 5.73
CA ILE A 68 -4.73 -3.63 5.59
C ILE A 68 -4.71 -3.09 4.15
N TRP A 69 -4.85 -3.97 3.17
CA TRP A 69 -4.92 -3.58 1.76
C TRP A 69 -6.13 -2.69 1.48
N ASP A 70 -7.34 -3.12 1.84
CA ASP A 70 -8.58 -2.38 1.55
C ASP A 70 -8.59 -1.01 2.22
N GLU A 71 -8.08 -0.87 3.45
CA GLU A 71 -7.97 0.42 4.13
C GLU A 71 -6.88 1.30 3.50
N SER A 72 -5.75 0.72 3.10
CA SER A 72 -4.69 1.44 2.39
C SER A 72 -5.19 1.94 1.04
N ASP A 73 -5.88 1.10 0.27
CA ASP A 73 -6.49 1.45 -1.01
C ASP A 73 -7.55 2.53 -0.82
N ARG A 74 -8.46 2.38 0.15
CA ARG A 74 -9.48 3.39 0.45
C ARG A 74 -8.87 4.75 0.85
N LYS A 75 -7.72 4.77 1.52
CA LYS A 75 -7.09 5.99 2.02
C LYS A 75 -6.16 6.65 1.00
N TYR A 76 -5.51 5.86 0.15
CA TYR A 76 -4.45 6.31 -0.77
C TYR A 76 -4.77 6.04 -2.25
N ASN A 77 -5.98 5.60 -2.56
CA ASN A 77 -6.45 5.34 -3.92
C ASN A 77 -7.89 5.87 -4.12
N THR A 78 -8.20 7.04 -3.54
CA THR A 78 -9.48 7.74 -3.73
C THR A 78 -9.52 8.47 -5.07
N GLU A 79 -10.73 8.70 -5.61
CA GLU A 79 -10.94 9.45 -6.86
C GLU A 79 -10.42 10.89 -6.80
N GLU A 80 -10.39 11.49 -5.61
CA GLU A 80 -9.84 12.83 -5.34
C GLU A 80 -8.32 12.90 -5.63
N GLN A 81 -7.61 11.78 -5.49
CA GLN A 81 -6.20 11.65 -5.91
C GLN A 81 -6.04 11.44 -7.41
N GLY A 82 -7.09 11.54 -8.22
CA GLY A 82 -6.99 11.37 -9.68
C GLY A 82 -5.90 12.26 -10.30
N LEU A 83 -5.81 13.52 -9.85
CA LEU A 83 -4.75 14.44 -10.29
C LEU A 83 -3.40 14.11 -9.65
N GLU A 84 -3.37 13.84 -8.34
CA GLU A 84 -2.15 13.49 -7.59
C GLU A 84 -1.47 12.24 -8.19
N LYS A 85 -2.22 11.14 -8.27
CA LYS A 85 -1.79 9.85 -8.82
C LYS A 85 -1.35 9.97 -10.28
N TYR A 86 -2.10 10.74 -11.08
CA TYR A 86 -1.73 10.98 -12.48
C TYR A 86 -0.40 11.74 -12.58
N SER A 87 -0.22 12.81 -11.79
CA SER A 87 1.02 13.59 -11.74
C SER A 87 2.22 12.77 -11.29
N ILE A 88 2.08 11.99 -10.21
CA ILE A 88 3.12 11.05 -9.73
C ILE A 88 3.48 10.05 -10.82
N PHE A 89 2.48 9.38 -11.42
CA PHE A 89 2.74 8.36 -12.42
C PHE A 89 3.39 8.92 -13.68
N LYS A 90 2.94 10.10 -14.14
CA LYS A 90 3.50 10.78 -15.31
C LYS A 90 4.95 11.21 -15.05
N PHE A 91 5.26 11.69 -13.85
CA PHE A 91 6.63 12.02 -13.44
C PHE A 91 7.52 10.78 -13.33
N MET A 92 7.05 9.70 -12.69
CA MET A 92 7.82 8.47 -12.55
C MET A 92 8.20 7.87 -13.91
N ARG A 93 7.27 7.90 -14.88
CA ARG A 93 7.45 7.37 -16.23
C ARG A 93 8.13 8.31 -17.21
N TYR A 94 8.29 9.59 -16.84
CA TYR A 94 9.06 10.52 -17.63
C TYR A 94 10.46 9.98 -17.88
N GLN A 95 11.04 10.24 -19.05
CA GLN A 95 12.43 9.93 -19.38
C GLN A 95 12.94 11.06 -20.28
N VAL A 96 14.19 11.45 -20.09
CA VAL A 96 14.83 12.41 -20.98
C VAL A 96 15.25 11.66 -22.25
N VAL A 97 14.89 12.19 -23.41
CA VAL A 97 15.21 11.60 -24.72
C VAL A 97 16.11 12.55 -25.50
N GLU A 98 17.21 12.03 -26.05
CA GLU A 98 18.26 12.84 -26.69
C GLU A 98 17.81 13.54 -27.98
N ASP A 99 16.83 12.98 -28.69
CA ASP A 99 16.32 13.49 -29.96
C ASP A 99 15.26 14.61 -29.81
N ARG A 100 14.88 14.95 -28.56
CA ARG A 100 13.92 16.00 -28.25
C ARG A 100 14.60 17.27 -27.79
N SER A 101 14.07 18.42 -28.22
CA SER A 101 14.53 19.74 -27.77
C SER A 101 14.52 19.86 -26.25
N VAL A 102 15.63 20.34 -25.69
CA VAL A 102 15.78 20.61 -24.24
C VAL A 102 14.66 21.54 -23.76
N ALA A 103 14.30 22.57 -24.52
CA ALA A 103 13.26 23.51 -24.13
C ALA A 103 11.88 22.84 -23.95
N ASN A 104 11.54 21.90 -24.85
CA ASN A 104 10.28 21.15 -24.75
C ASN A 104 10.28 20.24 -23.52
N GLN A 105 11.41 19.57 -23.27
CA GLN A 105 11.57 18.68 -22.13
C GLN A 105 11.54 19.44 -20.79
N THR A 106 12.18 20.60 -20.71
CA THR A 106 12.10 21.52 -19.57
C THR A 106 10.66 21.97 -19.32
N HIS A 107 9.92 22.34 -20.36
CA HIS A 107 8.52 22.75 -20.23
C HIS A 107 7.62 21.61 -19.72
N GLU A 108 7.85 20.37 -20.18
CA GLU A 108 7.14 19.19 -19.67
C GLU A 108 7.39 18.95 -18.17
N ILE A 109 8.64 19.13 -17.71
CA ILE A 109 9.01 19.00 -16.29
C ILE A 109 8.37 20.10 -15.44
N ILE A 110 8.42 21.35 -15.89
CA ILE A 110 7.78 22.49 -15.20
C ILE A 110 6.26 22.25 -15.07
N ASN A 111 5.62 21.73 -16.13
CA ASN A 111 4.20 21.38 -16.06
C ASN A 111 3.91 20.27 -15.04
N LEU A 112 4.82 19.31 -14.87
CA LEU A 112 4.69 18.29 -13.83
C LEU A 112 4.84 18.89 -12.43
N GLU A 113 5.80 19.80 -12.24
CA GLU A 113 5.97 20.54 -10.99
C GLU A 113 4.71 21.35 -10.62
N HIS A 114 4.12 22.05 -11.58
CA HIS A 114 2.85 22.74 -11.37
C HIS A 114 1.71 21.78 -11.03
N ALA A 115 1.62 20.64 -11.72
CA ALA A 115 0.60 19.64 -11.42
C ALA A 115 0.77 19.00 -10.03
N PHE A 116 2.00 18.94 -9.50
CA PHE A 116 2.25 18.58 -8.10
C PHE A 116 1.80 19.68 -7.13
N ALA A 117 2.09 20.95 -7.44
CA ALA A 117 1.63 22.08 -6.63
C ALA A 117 0.10 22.17 -6.57
N ASP A 118 -0.59 21.94 -7.69
CA ASP A 118 -2.06 21.89 -7.78
C ASP A 118 -2.66 20.72 -6.98
N ALA A 119 -1.92 19.61 -6.87
CA ALA A 119 -2.27 18.48 -6.02
C ALA A 119 -1.83 18.66 -4.55
N GLU A 120 -1.42 19.88 -4.15
CA GLU A 120 -0.87 20.22 -2.83
C GLU A 120 0.37 19.39 -2.41
N MET A 121 1.01 18.74 -3.38
CA MET A 121 2.24 17.98 -3.17
C MET A 121 3.46 18.88 -3.30
N LYS A 122 4.09 19.22 -2.18
CA LYS A 122 5.35 19.95 -2.19
C LYS A 122 6.53 18.98 -2.33
N LEU A 123 7.12 18.93 -3.52
CA LEU A 123 8.39 18.24 -3.72
C LEU A 123 9.54 19.14 -3.28
N LEU A 124 10.53 18.57 -2.59
CA LEU A 124 11.77 19.28 -2.28
C LEU A 124 12.53 19.55 -3.57
N GLU A 125 13.02 20.78 -3.78
CA GLU A 125 13.83 21.16 -4.94
C GLU A 125 15.01 20.19 -5.16
N LYS A 126 15.66 19.79 -4.06
CA LYS A 126 16.74 18.80 -4.08
C LYS A 126 16.28 17.45 -4.65
N TYR A 127 15.07 17.00 -4.31
CA TYR A 127 14.52 15.73 -4.81
C TYR A 127 14.22 15.82 -6.31
N LEU A 128 13.63 16.94 -6.76
CA LEU A 128 13.39 17.19 -8.18
C LEU A 128 14.70 17.16 -8.98
N ALA A 129 15.73 17.88 -8.52
CA ALA A 129 17.03 17.91 -9.17
C ALA A 129 17.68 16.52 -9.26
N MET A 130 17.69 15.76 -8.16
CA MET A 130 18.23 14.38 -8.16
C MET A 130 17.46 13.46 -9.11
N SER A 131 16.12 13.53 -9.08
CA SER A 131 15.26 12.70 -9.93
C SER A 131 15.46 13.03 -11.42
N ILE A 132 15.58 14.30 -11.78
CA ILE A 132 15.85 14.73 -13.16
C ILE A 132 17.20 14.19 -13.63
N VAL A 133 18.25 14.26 -12.79
CA VAL A 133 19.57 13.67 -13.12
C VAL A 133 19.48 12.17 -13.35
N GLU A 134 18.71 11.43 -12.55
CA GLU A 134 18.48 9.99 -12.74
C GLU A 134 17.70 9.66 -14.02
N LYS A 135 16.92 10.61 -14.55
CA LYS A 135 16.11 10.45 -15.76
C LYS A 135 16.92 10.64 -17.06
N PHE A 136 18.16 11.13 -16.95
CA PHE A 136 19.12 11.04 -18.04
C PHE A 136 19.61 9.60 -18.09
N SER A 137 19.44 8.95 -19.24
CA SER A 137 20.03 7.62 -19.47
C SER A 137 21.52 7.71 -19.19
N LYS A 138 22.03 6.86 -18.28
CA LYS A 138 23.47 6.75 -18.06
C LYS A 138 24.07 6.08 -19.29
N SER A 139 24.70 6.88 -20.15
CA SER A 139 25.59 6.37 -21.19
C SER A 139 26.73 5.58 -20.60
#